data_AF-A0A382NLI4-F1
#
_entry.id   AF-A0A382NLI4-F1
#
_cell.length_a   1.000
_cell.length_b   1.000
_cell.length_c   1.000
_cell.angle_alpha   90.00
_cell.angle_beta   90.00
_cell.angle_gamma   90.00
#
_symmetry.space_group_name_H-M   'P 1'
#
loop_
_entity.id
_entity.type
_entity.pdbx_description
1 polymer ?
#
loop_
_entity_poly.entity_id
_entity_poly.type
_entity_poly.pdbx_seq_one_letter_code
_entity_poly.pdbx_strand_id
1 'polypeptide(L)'
;MRPGNLLFTALLTALVSGCGPTPVVITAELEEEKLGDLEIRLYPFDRDAIFDSLAAAASRPEPPIPDSVIEAVNEVAAAQEEWRTAEARWGVLRDSLQALGTALEGLNRGQAQYRLLFNDFQDLEAEYNQLDRTNTAAFNRFDALQKASIAAEQEIAMLREEWADEAFADVNDIMLMHQRASGL
;
A
#
# COMPACT_ATOMS: atom_id res chain seq x y z
N MET A 1 30.54 20.71 -34.32
CA MET A 1 31.05 20.04 -33.12
C MET A 1 29.84 19.80 -32.19
N ARG A 2 29.62 18.56 -31.76
CA ARG A 2 28.50 18.03 -30.92
C ARG A 2 29.03 17.77 -29.48
N PRO A 3 28.24 17.38 -28.45
CA PRO A 3 26.76 17.30 -28.30
C PRO A 3 26.23 17.84 -26.93
N GLY A 4 24.91 17.83 -26.71
CA GLY A 4 24.31 18.00 -25.38
C GLY A 4 22.79 17.83 -25.37
N ASN A 5 22.33 16.59 -25.31
CA ASN A 5 20.91 16.22 -25.10
C ASN A 5 20.42 16.73 -23.74
N LEU A 6 19.30 17.47 -23.69
CA LEU A 6 18.47 17.55 -22.49
C LEU A 6 16.98 17.55 -22.88
N LEU A 7 16.36 16.40 -22.61
CA LEU A 7 14.92 16.17 -22.60
C LEU A 7 14.29 17.05 -21.50
N PHE A 8 13.30 17.87 -21.83
CA PHE A 8 12.52 18.62 -20.83
C PHE A 8 11.13 17.99 -20.68
N THR A 9 10.88 17.46 -19.49
CA THR A 9 9.63 16.82 -19.08
C THR A 9 8.82 17.84 -18.29
N ALA A 10 7.68 18.31 -18.82
CA ALA A 10 6.73 19.12 -18.08
C ALA A 10 5.91 18.20 -17.17
N LEU A 11 6.07 18.30 -15.84
CA LEU A 11 5.30 17.52 -14.87
C LEU A 11 4.20 18.41 -14.27
N LEU A 12 2.98 18.24 -14.76
CA LEU A 12 1.78 18.96 -14.30
C LEU A 12 1.10 18.13 -13.20
N THR A 13 1.20 18.54 -11.94
CA THR A 13 0.54 17.86 -10.82
C THR A 13 -0.75 18.59 -10.44
N ALA A 14 -1.89 18.03 -10.84
CA ALA A 14 -3.21 18.47 -10.39
C ALA A 14 -3.63 17.66 -9.16
N LEU A 15 -3.60 18.26 -7.97
CA LEU A 15 -4.12 17.66 -6.74
C LEU A 15 -5.65 17.83 -6.71
N VAL A 16 -6.38 16.72 -6.87
CA VAL A 16 -7.85 16.72 -6.78
C VAL A 16 -8.27 16.32 -5.36
N SER A 17 -8.73 17.28 -4.57
CA SER A 17 -9.49 17.03 -3.33
C SER A 17 -10.99 17.09 -3.62
N GLY A 18 -11.70 16.03 -3.28
CA GLY A 18 -13.13 15.87 -3.54
C GLY A 18 -14.05 16.67 -2.62
N CYS A 19 -15.25 16.94 -3.14
CA CYS A 19 -16.46 17.49 -2.50
C CYS A 19 -16.52 19.02 -2.21
N GLY A 20 -17.14 19.75 -3.14
CA GLY A 20 -17.50 21.18 -3.06
C GLY A 20 -17.12 21.91 -4.35
N PRO A 21 -17.61 23.15 -4.63
CA PRO A 21 -17.00 23.99 -5.65
C PRO A 21 -15.60 24.38 -5.18
N THR A 22 -14.65 23.48 -5.39
CA THR A 22 -13.27 23.62 -4.94
C THR A 22 -12.59 24.67 -5.82
N PRO A 23 -11.90 25.66 -5.25
CA PRO A 23 -11.10 26.58 -6.05
C PRO A 23 -10.03 25.77 -6.80
N VAL A 24 -10.03 25.86 -8.12
CA VAL A 24 -8.97 25.30 -8.97
C VAL A 24 -7.73 26.17 -8.77
N VAL A 25 -6.72 25.65 -8.07
CA VAL A 25 -5.44 26.34 -7.87
C VAL A 25 -4.51 25.93 -9.01
N ILE A 26 -4.14 26.90 -9.84
CA ILE A 26 -3.19 26.71 -10.94
C ILE A 26 -1.84 27.25 -10.48
N THR A 27 -0.87 26.36 -10.30
CA THR A 27 0.51 26.72 -9.98
C THR A 27 1.34 26.55 -11.25
N ALA A 28 1.88 27.65 -11.76
CA ALA A 28 2.82 27.65 -12.88
C ALA A 28 4.19 28.11 -12.38
N GLU A 29 5.23 27.35 -12.71
CA GLU A 29 6.62 27.69 -12.39
C GLU A 29 7.31 28.09 -13.71
N LEU A 30 7.84 29.32 -13.78
CA LEU A 30 8.53 29.86 -14.96
C LEU A 30 9.92 30.35 -14.56
N GLU A 31 10.93 30.07 -15.39
CA GLU A 31 12.30 30.51 -15.12
C GLU A 31 12.55 31.99 -15.45
N GLU A 32 11.96 32.59 -16.52
CA GLU A 32 12.31 33.99 -16.90
C GLU A 32 11.21 34.91 -17.51
N GLU A 33 9.92 34.55 -17.56
CA GLU A 33 8.89 35.44 -18.17
C GLU A 33 7.62 35.71 -17.34
N LYS A 34 7.09 36.94 -17.48
CA LYS A 34 5.85 37.41 -16.85
C LYS A 34 4.63 36.69 -17.43
N LEU A 35 3.79 36.13 -16.55
CA LEU A 35 2.44 35.60 -16.84
C LEU A 35 1.43 36.72 -17.23
N GLY A 36 1.75 37.54 -18.24
CA GLY A 36 0.80 38.48 -18.82
C GLY A 36 -0.01 37.80 -19.93
N ASP A 37 -1.34 37.83 -19.83
CA ASP A 37 -2.30 37.39 -20.85
C ASP A 37 -2.32 35.89 -21.24
N LEU A 38 -2.01 34.97 -20.33
CA LEU A 38 -2.27 33.55 -20.58
C LEU A 38 -3.77 33.24 -20.37
N GLU A 39 -4.54 33.15 -21.47
CA GLU A 39 -5.92 32.65 -21.41
C GLU A 39 -5.90 31.16 -21.04
N ILE A 40 -6.31 30.85 -19.81
CA ILE A 40 -6.50 29.46 -19.38
C ILE A 40 -7.95 29.08 -19.63
N ARG A 41 -8.15 28.09 -20.48
CA ARG A 41 -9.46 27.50 -20.74
C ARG A 41 -9.62 26.20 -19.97
N LEU A 42 -10.48 26.23 -18.96
CA LEU A 42 -10.88 25.03 -18.23
C LEU A 42 -12.07 24.40 -18.92
N TYR A 43 -11.92 23.15 -19.35
CA TYR A 43 -13.00 22.37 -19.92
C TYR A 43 -13.59 21.44 -18.85
N PRO A 44 -14.92 21.39 -18.66
CA PRO A 44 -15.56 20.51 -17.70
C PRO A 44 -15.70 19.11 -18.32
N PHE A 45 -14.58 18.41 -18.50
CA PHE A 45 -14.64 17.02 -18.94
C PHE A 45 -15.00 16.11 -17.76
N ASP A 46 -15.91 15.18 -18.02
CA ASP A 46 -16.05 14.00 -17.17
C ASP A 46 -14.84 13.11 -17.42
N ARG A 47 -13.93 13.09 -16.45
CA ARG A 47 -12.71 12.29 -16.48
C ARG A 47 -13.04 10.82 -16.74
N ASP A 48 -14.05 10.30 -16.08
CA ASP A 48 -14.37 8.87 -16.13
C ASP A 48 -14.95 8.54 -17.52
N ALA A 49 -15.75 9.43 -18.11
CA ALA A 49 -16.23 9.27 -19.49
C ALA A 49 -15.11 9.26 -20.55
N ILE A 50 -14.02 10.02 -20.34
CA ILE A 50 -12.83 9.99 -21.21
C ILE A 50 -12.13 8.63 -21.09
N PHE A 51 -11.87 8.15 -19.86
CA PHE A 51 -11.23 6.85 -19.64
C PHE A 51 -12.09 5.69 -20.13
N ASP A 52 -13.42 5.73 -19.95
CA ASP A 52 -14.34 4.73 -20.48
C ASP A 52 -14.32 4.71 -22.02
N SER A 53 -14.24 5.89 -22.66
CA SER A 53 -14.13 5.98 -24.12
C SER A 53 -12.82 5.41 -24.63
N LEU A 54 -11.72 5.66 -23.92
CA LEU A 54 -10.41 5.10 -24.24
C LEU A 54 -10.40 3.57 -24.07
N ALA A 55 -10.91 3.07 -22.95
CA ALA A 55 -11.01 1.64 -22.70
C ALA A 55 -11.92 0.93 -23.72
N ALA A 56 -13.01 1.57 -24.14
CA ALA A 56 -13.90 1.04 -25.18
C ALA A 56 -13.27 1.06 -26.59
N ALA A 57 -12.35 1.98 -26.85
CA ALA A 57 -11.62 2.09 -28.11
C ALA A 57 -10.38 1.16 -28.18
N ALA A 58 -9.93 0.62 -27.04
CA ALA A 58 -8.76 -0.25 -26.96
C ALA A 58 -8.93 -1.51 -27.82
N SER A 59 -7.82 -1.93 -28.45
CA SER A 59 -7.77 -3.13 -29.31
C SER A 59 -8.05 -4.44 -28.55
N ARG A 60 -7.76 -4.43 -27.24
CA ARG A 60 -7.91 -5.55 -26.32
C ARG A 60 -8.56 -5.05 -25.02
N PRO A 61 -9.42 -5.86 -24.37
CA PRO A 61 -10.01 -5.48 -23.09
C PRO A 61 -8.93 -5.36 -22.02
N GLU A 62 -9.23 -4.57 -20.99
CA GLU A 62 -8.35 -4.47 -19.82
C GLU A 62 -8.16 -5.84 -19.17
N PRO A 63 -6.91 -6.24 -18.87
CA PRO A 63 -6.64 -7.48 -18.16
C PRO A 63 -7.36 -7.50 -16.80
N PRO A 64 -8.24 -8.49 -16.54
CA PRO A 64 -8.88 -8.60 -15.24
C PRO A 64 -7.84 -8.95 -14.17
N ILE A 65 -8.07 -8.49 -12.95
CA ILE A 65 -7.29 -8.95 -11.79
C ILE A 65 -7.66 -10.42 -11.54
N PRO A 66 -6.72 -11.36 -11.56
CA PRO A 66 -7.02 -12.77 -11.32
C PRO A 66 -7.50 -13.00 -9.89
N ASP A 67 -8.44 -13.95 -9.73
CA ASP A 67 -8.93 -14.37 -8.41
C ASP A 67 -7.79 -14.81 -7.47
N SER A 68 -6.72 -15.39 -8.03
CA SER A 68 -5.55 -15.81 -7.26
C SER A 68 -4.81 -14.65 -6.58
N VAL A 69 -4.82 -13.44 -7.16
CA VAL A 69 -4.24 -12.24 -6.54
C VAL A 69 -5.12 -11.77 -5.39
N ILE A 70 -6.45 -11.78 -5.58
CA ILE A 70 -7.40 -11.42 -4.52
C ILE A 70 -7.30 -12.42 -3.36
N GLU A 71 -7.22 -13.71 -3.66
CA GLU A 71 -7.03 -14.77 -2.68
C GLU A 71 -5.70 -14.59 -1.91
N ALA A 72 -4.60 -14.30 -2.60
CA ALA A 72 -3.31 -14.04 -1.95
C ALA A 72 -3.37 -12.85 -0.97
N VAL A 73 -4.02 -11.74 -1.34
CA VAL A 73 -4.21 -10.59 -0.44
C VAL A 73 -5.04 -10.97 0.79
N ASN A 74 -6.10 -11.77 0.60
CA ASN A 74 -6.93 -12.26 1.70
C ASN A 74 -6.14 -13.19 2.64
N GLU A 75 -5.31 -14.06 2.08
CA GLU A 75 -4.43 -14.95 2.86
C GLU A 75 -3.39 -14.16 3.67
N VAL A 76 -2.78 -13.12 3.09
CA VAL A 76 -1.87 -12.21 3.79
C VAL A 76 -2.58 -11.52 4.96
N ALA A 77 -3.79 -11.00 4.73
CA ALA A 77 -4.57 -10.34 5.77
C ALA A 77 -4.93 -11.30 6.93
N ALA A 78 -5.31 -12.53 6.61
CA ALA A 78 -5.60 -13.56 7.60
C ALA A 78 -4.34 -13.96 8.39
N ALA A 79 -3.21 -14.16 7.72
CA ALA A 79 -1.95 -14.50 8.38
C ALA A 79 -1.41 -13.34 9.24
N GLN A 80 -1.62 -12.08 8.82
CA GLN A 80 -1.28 -10.91 9.62
C GLN A 80 -2.09 -10.89 10.93
N GLU A 81 -3.39 -11.20 10.86
CA GLU A 81 -4.24 -11.25 12.06
C GLU A 81 -3.85 -12.41 13.00
N GLU A 82 -3.52 -13.57 12.44
CA GLU A 82 -2.99 -14.72 13.18
C GLU A 82 -1.70 -14.32 13.94
N TRP A 83 -0.76 -13.66 13.24
CA TRP A 83 0.47 -13.18 13.84
C TRP A 83 0.23 -12.11 14.92
N ARG A 84 -0.61 -11.09 14.67
CA ARG A 84 -0.97 -10.08 15.67
C ARG A 84 -1.54 -10.71 16.95
N THR A 85 -2.39 -11.72 16.79
CA THR A 85 -2.98 -12.45 17.92
C THR A 85 -1.91 -13.23 18.70
N ALA A 86 -1.00 -13.91 18.00
CA ALA A 86 0.10 -14.65 18.63
C ALA A 86 1.06 -13.71 19.36
N GLU A 87 1.41 -12.58 18.74
CA GLU A 87 2.29 -11.56 19.30
C GLU A 87 1.69 -10.93 20.57
N ALA A 88 0.40 -10.61 20.56
CA ALA A 88 -0.28 -10.06 21.73
C ALA A 88 -0.23 -11.03 22.93
N ARG A 89 -0.50 -12.32 22.69
CA ARG A 89 -0.43 -13.34 23.75
C ARG A 89 1.01 -13.55 24.24
N TRP A 90 1.97 -13.61 23.32
CA TRP A 90 3.39 -13.72 23.64
C TRP A 90 3.88 -12.54 24.47
N GLY A 91 3.46 -11.31 24.13
CA GLY A 91 3.79 -10.09 24.87
C GLY A 91 3.28 -10.12 26.32
N VAL A 92 2.04 -10.53 26.55
CA VAL A 92 1.47 -10.66 27.91
C VAL A 92 2.30 -11.64 28.76
N LEU A 93 2.69 -12.76 28.17
CA LEU A 93 3.42 -13.80 28.89
C LEU A 93 4.87 -13.37 29.18
N ARG A 94 5.53 -12.73 28.21
CA ARG A 94 6.84 -12.09 28.39
C ARG A 94 6.83 -11.09 29.54
N ASP A 95 5.83 -10.22 29.58
CA ASP A 95 5.71 -9.18 30.60
C ASP A 95 5.44 -9.79 31.99
N SER A 96 4.67 -10.87 32.03
CA SER A 96 4.42 -11.64 33.26
C SER A 96 5.69 -12.30 33.80
N LEU A 97 6.50 -12.92 32.94
CA LEU A 97 7.80 -13.49 33.30
C LEU A 97 8.76 -12.42 33.81
N GLN A 98 8.79 -11.25 33.16
CA GLN A 98 9.62 -10.13 33.62
C GLN A 98 9.20 -9.67 35.03
N ALA A 99 7.90 -9.50 35.26
CA ALA A 99 7.39 -9.11 36.57
C ALA A 99 7.71 -10.13 37.68
N LEU A 100 7.57 -11.43 37.39
CA LEU A 100 7.94 -12.50 38.31
C LEU A 100 9.45 -12.54 38.58
N GLY A 101 10.28 -12.37 37.55
CA GLY A 101 11.72 -12.26 37.70
C GLY A 101 12.12 -11.12 38.66
N THR A 102 11.56 -9.93 38.44
CA THR A 102 11.79 -8.77 39.33
C THR A 102 11.29 -9.02 40.76
N ALA A 103 10.14 -9.69 40.94
CA ALA A 103 9.64 -10.03 42.27
C ALA A 103 10.55 -11.03 43.00
N LEU A 104 11.08 -12.03 42.28
CA LEU A 104 11.99 -13.04 42.82
C LEU A 104 13.33 -12.44 43.25
N GLU A 105 13.86 -11.44 42.54
CA GLU A 105 15.09 -10.73 42.91
C GLU A 105 15.00 -10.02 44.26
N GLY A 106 13.81 -9.54 44.64
CA GLY A 106 13.56 -8.87 45.92
C GLY A 106 13.39 -9.83 47.11
N LEU A 107 13.33 -11.15 46.88
CA LEU A 107 13.04 -12.15 47.89
C LEU A 107 14.27 -12.99 48.27
N ASN A 108 14.32 -13.42 49.53
CA ASN A 108 15.32 -14.40 49.96
C ASN A 108 14.87 -15.81 49.56
N ARG A 109 15.77 -16.58 48.95
CA ARG A 109 15.53 -17.95 48.48
C ARG A 109 15.05 -18.93 49.55
N GLY A 110 15.35 -18.67 50.82
CA GLY A 110 14.86 -19.48 51.95
C GLY A 110 13.39 -19.26 52.29
N GLN A 111 12.76 -18.19 51.79
CA GLN A 111 11.36 -17.87 52.07
C GLN A 111 10.42 -18.83 51.33
N ALA A 112 9.29 -19.17 51.97
CA ALA A 112 8.25 -19.97 51.31
C ALA A 112 7.68 -19.27 50.06
N GLN A 113 7.53 -17.94 50.12
CA GLN A 113 7.03 -17.14 49.00
C GLN A 113 7.94 -17.20 47.77
N TYR A 114 9.27 -17.21 47.94
CA TYR A 114 10.20 -17.37 46.83
C TYR A 114 9.97 -18.69 46.09
N ARG A 115 9.83 -19.79 46.84
CA ARG A 115 9.62 -21.13 46.26
C ARG A 115 8.31 -21.22 45.47
N LEU A 116 7.24 -20.58 45.95
CA LEU A 116 5.97 -20.53 45.22
C LEU A 116 6.11 -19.76 43.91
N LEU A 117 6.59 -18.51 43.95
CA LEU A 117 6.76 -17.69 42.75
C LEU A 117 7.76 -18.28 41.76
N PHE A 118 8.77 -19.01 42.24
CA PHE A 118 9.74 -19.70 41.38
C PHE A 118 9.09 -20.85 40.62
N ASN A 119 8.19 -21.61 41.25
CA ASN A 119 7.43 -22.64 40.54
C ASN A 119 6.51 -22.01 39.47
N ASP A 120 5.79 -20.94 39.82
CA ASP A 120 4.93 -20.22 38.87
C ASP A 120 5.75 -19.68 37.69
N PHE A 121 6.97 -19.19 37.94
CA PHE A 121 7.89 -18.75 36.88
C PHE A 121 8.29 -19.91 35.96
N GLN A 122 8.63 -21.08 36.51
CA GLN A 122 9.02 -22.25 35.72
C GLN A 122 7.86 -22.75 34.84
N ASP A 123 6.63 -22.75 35.37
CA ASP A 123 5.43 -23.14 34.62
C ASP A 123 5.16 -22.16 33.45
N LEU A 124 5.25 -20.85 33.71
CA LEU A 124 5.06 -19.83 32.68
C LEU A 124 6.20 -19.80 31.65
N GLU A 125 7.43 -20.14 32.04
CA GLU A 125 8.58 -20.23 31.12
C GLU A 125 8.37 -21.37 30.10
N ALA A 126 7.81 -22.50 30.54
CA ALA A 126 7.46 -23.59 29.64
C ALA A 126 6.39 -23.18 28.62
N GLU A 127 5.34 -22.48 29.08
CA GLU A 127 4.29 -21.94 28.21
C GLU A 127 4.85 -20.89 27.23
N TYR A 128 5.76 -20.03 27.70
CA TYR A 128 6.42 -19.01 26.88
C TYR A 128 7.17 -19.62 25.71
N ASN A 129 7.95 -20.68 25.96
CA ASN A 129 8.71 -21.36 24.90
C ASN A 129 7.81 -22.02 23.85
N GLN A 130 6.59 -22.43 24.20
CA GLN A 130 5.61 -22.92 23.23
C GLN A 130 5.00 -21.77 22.42
N LEU A 131 4.67 -20.68 23.09
CA LEU A 131 4.04 -19.51 22.49
C LEU A 131 5.00 -18.74 21.57
N ASP A 132 6.29 -18.68 21.92
CA ASP A 132 7.36 -18.09 21.13
C ASP A 132 7.54 -18.82 19.78
N ARG A 133 7.51 -20.15 19.80
CA ARG A 133 7.52 -20.98 18.58
C ARG A 133 6.29 -20.73 17.71
N THR A 134 5.12 -20.57 18.35
CA THR A 134 3.87 -20.26 17.65
C THR A 134 3.92 -18.88 17.00
N ASN A 135 4.38 -17.87 17.74
CA ASN A 135 4.56 -16.51 17.24
C ASN A 135 5.54 -16.45 16.07
N THR A 136 6.68 -17.14 16.20
CA THR A 136 7.68 -17.25 15.13
C THR A 136 7.12 -17.94 13.88
N ALA A 137 6.36 -19.03 14.06
CA ALA A 137 5.73 -19.73 12.94
C ALA A 137 4.68 -18.85 12.22
N ALA A 138 3.85 -18.12 12.98
CA ALA A 138 2.87 -17.19 12.44
C ALA A 138 3.53 -16.04 11.66
N PHE A 139 4.60 -15.46 12.21
CA PHE A 139 5.40 -14.44 11.52
C PHE A 139 6.00 -14.97 10.20
N ASN A 140 6.65 -16.14 10.23
CA ASN A 140 7.26 -16.73 9.04
C ASN A 140 6.22 -17.02 7.95
N ARG A 141 5.03 -17.48 8.34
CA ARG A 141 3.92 -17.68 7.41
C ARG A 141 3.45 -16.37 6.78
N PHE A 142 3.25 -15.34 7.60
CA PHE A 142 2.87 -14.01 7.13
C PHE A 142 3.91 -13.43 6.15
N ASP A 143 5.20 -13.47 6.52
CA ASP A 143 6.30 -12.96 5.68
C ASP A 143 6.38 -13.71 4.33
N ALA A 144 6.22 -15.04 4.34
CA ALA A 144 6.22 -15.84 3.12
C ALA A 144 5.04 -15.49 2.19
N LEU A 145 3.83 -15.37 2.74
CA LEU A 145 2.63 -14.99 1.98
C LEU A 145 2.74 -13.57 1.45
N GLN A 146 3.25 -12.63 2.25
CA GLN A 146 3.44 -11.24 1.82
C GLN A 146 4.37 -11.16 0.61
N LYS A 147 5.51 -11.86 0.66
CA LYS A 147 6.46 -11.91 -0.46
C LYS A 147 5.85 -12.53 -1.72
N ALA A 148 5.06 -13.60 -1.57
CA ALA A 148 4.36 -14.22 -2.68
C ALA A 148 3.29 -13.30 -3.31
N SER A 149 2.51 -12.60 -2.49
CA SER A 149 1.48 -11.64 -2.96
C SER A 149 2.11 -10.51 -3.76
N ILE A 150 3.20 -9.92 -3.27
CA ILE A 150 3.91 -8.83 -3.97
C ILE A 150 4.37 -9.30 -5.36
N ALA A 151 4.89 -10.52 -5.48
CA ALA A 151 5.32 -11.06 -6.77
C ALA A 151 4.14 -11.24 -7.74
N ALA A 152 3.00 -11.74 -7.24
CA ALA A 152 1.79 -11.91 -8.06
C ALA A 152 1.17 -10.57 -8.47
N GLU A 153 1.16 -9.57 -7.59
CA GLU A 153 0.70 -8.22 -7.89
C GLU A 153 1.58 -7.54 -8.95
N GLN A 154 2.90 -7.72 -8.89
CA GLN A 154 3.84 -7.16 -9.87
C GLN A 154 3.60 -7.73 -11.28
N GLU A 155 3.30 -9.02 -11.40
CA GLU A 155 2.98 -9.64 -12.69
C GLU A 155 1.77 -8.97 -13.36
N ILE A 156 0.70 -8.76 -12.59
CA ILE A 156 -0.52 -8.11 -13.10
C ILE A 156 -0.33 -6.62 -13.34
N ALA A 157 0.47 -5.95 -12.50
CA ALA A 157 0.82 -4.55 -12.70
C ALA A 157 1.51 -4.35 -14.06
N MET A 158 2.51 -5.18 -14.39
CA MET A 158 3.19 -5.12 -15.69
C MET A 158 2.24 -5.38 -16.87
N LEU A 159 1.36 -6.38 -16.76
CA LEU A 159 0.37 -6.67 -17.81
C LEU A 159 -0.61 -5.51 -18.05
N ARG A 160 -1.06 -4.86 -16.97
CA ARG A 160 -1.96 -3.71 -17.07
C ARG A 160 -1.25 -2.44 -17.52
N GLU A 161 0.03 -2.28 -17.19
CA GLU A 161 0.86 -1.19 -17.71
C GLU A 161 1.06 -1.32 -19.22
N GLU A 162 1.42 -2.51 -19.72
CA GLU A 162 1.53 -2.77 -21.16
C GLU A 162 0.19 -2.52 -21.88
N TRP A 163 -0.92 -2.97 -21.29
CA TRP A 163 -2.24 -2.69 -21.85
C TRP A 163 -2.55 -1.19 -21.85
N ALA A 164 -2.24 -0.46 -20.78
CA ALA A 164 -2.53 0.96 -20.66
C ALA A 164 -1.73 1.79 -21.68
N ASP A 165 -0.47 1.43 -21.91
CA ASP A 165 0.38 2.07 -22.94
C ASP A 165 -0.25 1.94 -24.33
N GLU A 166 -0.84 0.79 -24.66
CA GLU A 166 -1.56 0.59 -25.92
C GLU A 166 -2.92 1.29 -25.94
N ALA A 167 -3.74 1.09 -24.90
CA ALA A 167 -5.11 1.58 -24.82
C ALA A 167 -5.19 3.11 -24.76
N PHE A 168 -4.18 3.77 -24.21
CA PHE A 168 -4.16 5.23 -24.02
C PHE A 168 -3.24 5.95 -25.00
N ALA A 169 -2.66 5.26 -25.99
CA ALA A 169 -1.83 5.87 -27.03
C ALA A 169 -2.55 7.02 -27.77
N ASP A 170 -3.85 6.85 -28.02
CA ASP A 170 -4.69 7.80 -28.77
C ASP A 170 -5.47 8.78 -27.88
N VAL A 171 -5.00 9.02 -26.65
CA VAL A 171 -5.66 9.92 -25.68
C VAL A 171 -6.00 11.29 -26.27
N ASN A 172 -5.11 11.84 -27.09
CA ASN A 172 -5.30 13.14 -27.71
C ASN A 172 -6.48 13.16 -28.70
N ASP A 173 -6.67 12.08 -29.46
CA ASP A 173 -7.73 11.99 -30.46
C ASP A 173 -9.11 11.80 -29.80
N ILE A 174 -9.18 11.03 -28.72
CA ILE A 174 -10.40 10.86 -27.92
C ILE A 174 -10.75 12.17 -27.20
N MET A 175 -9.77 12.87 -26.63
CA MET A 175 -10.00 14.20 -26.03
C MET A 175 -10.51 15.21 -27.07
N LEU A 176 -9.95 15.21 -28.28
CA LEU A 176 -10.42 16.06 -29.39
C LEU A 176 -11.85 15.70 -29.83
N MET A 177 -12.22 14.41 -29.82
CA MET A 177 -13.58 13.98 -30.11
C MET A 177 -14.58 14.52 -29.07
N HIS A 178 -14.26 14.37 -27.77
CA HIS A 178 -15.10 14.88 -26.69
C HIS A 178 -15.21 16.41 -26.70
N GLN A 179 -14.11 17.11 -27.03
CA GLN A 179 -14.13 18.56 -27.23
C GLN A 179 -15.13 18.94 -28.32
N ARG A 180 -15.06 18.32 -29.51
CA ARG A 180 -16.01 18.58 -30.61
C ARG A 180 -17.46 18.25 -30.24
N ALA A 181 -17.67 17.15 -29.53
CA ALA A 181 -19.01 16.72 -29.09
C ALA A 181 -19.65 17.71 -28.11
N SER A 182 -18.83 18.41 -27.31
CA SER A 182 -19.29 19.46 -26.40
C SER A 182 -19.64 20.80 -27.06
N GLY A 183 -19.46 20.92 -28.39
CA GLY A 183 -19.77 22.14 -29.14
C GLY A 183 -18.68 23.22 -29.08
N LEU A 184 -17.46 22.82 -28.72
CA LEU A 184 -16.24 23.64 -28.64
C LEU A 184 -15.25 23.25 -29.74
#